data_AF-A0A417Z4T6-F1
#
_entry.id   AF-A0A417Z4T6-F1
#
_cell.length_a   1.000
_cell.length_b   1.000
_cell.length_c   1.000
_cell.angle_alpha   90.00
_cell.angle_beta   90.00
_cell.angle_gamma   90.00
#
_symmetry.space_group_name_H-M   'P 1'
#
loop_
_entity.id
_entity.type
_entity.pdbx_description
1 polymer ?
#
loop_
_entity_poly.entity_id
_entity_poly.type
_entity_poly.pdbx_seq_one_letter_code
_entity_poly.pdbx_strand_id
1 'polypeptide(L)'
;MSQENQEKLFLLIDQKKFHRLGEDDQWHQASIRIILATTEDTKTTLLATFRRRIPLEVVLPDFQARTHREKVQLIWRFFQNEAKHLQSTLAVSARLLEELLQSDLEGNVGALQNKIKVSCAQAYSQQKPAKKVFVPETNLEHYELISSKQVIHWQTLSQNKLTEIIQQNFATLTITDVSRHLRRFLIAIKPYCSNDDMGYQLILHNLTTKLGTLSFFGLQFLPQHLSDIALLINLLGDYHSSMTININFKNTYKYLQIAQKILQLTHQNKNNSLLLLMILAYLKLNLTISSERNALIIMHGRHSATSLASEANQLIGDYAFTSFDMPINVKTKEIVDKVNEYVEQVNTKAGLILLVDMGSLEKMYTEIKSNVHGDLLILNNVSTTLALQLALHLSKINQ
;
A
#
# COMPACT_ATOMS: atom_id res chain seq x y z
N MET A 1 36.37 -13.54 -8.67
CA MET A 1 37.80 -13.40 -8.27
C MET A 1 38.32 -14.76 -7.86
N SER A 2 39.45 -15.25 -8.40
CA SER A 2 40.01 -16.55 -8.01
C SER A 2 40.42 -16.58 -6.53
N GLN A 3 40.46 -17.78 -5.92
CA GLN A 3 40.86 -17.97 -4.52
C GLN A 3 42.25 -17.36 -4.23
N GLU A 4 43.23 -17.62 -5.09
CA GLU A 4 44.59 -17.07 -5.00
C GLU A 4 44.60 -15.53 -4.96
N ASN A 5 43.77 -14.88 -5.77
CA ASN A 5 43.68 -13.42 -5.79
C ASN A 5 43.02 -12.88 -4.51
N GLN A 6 42.12 -13.63 -3.87
CA GLN A 6 41.55 -13.23 -2.57
C GLN A 6 42.62 -13.29 -1.47
N GLU A 7 43.51 -14.27 -1.50
CA GLU A 7 44.59 -14.41 -0.52
C GLU A 7 45.64 -13.31 -0.66
N LYS A 8 45.99 -12.91 -1.89
CA LYS A 8 46.90 -11.77 -2.14
C LYS A 8 46.38 -10.47 -1.51
N LEU A 9 45.05 -10.30 -1.44
CA LEU A 9 44.45 -9.14 -0.76
C LEU A 9 44.62 -9.17 0.76
N PHE A 10 44.91 -10.31 1.39
CA PHE A 10 45.11 -10.38 2.85
C PHE A 10 46.28 -9.49 3.29
N LEU A 11 47.38 -9.49 2.53
CA LEU A 11 48.55 -8.68 2.84
C LEU A 11 48.24 -7.18 2.75
N LEU A 12 47.43 -6.79 1.76
CA LEU A 12 47.02 -5.40 1.60
C LEU A 12 46.03 -4.96 2.70
N ILE A 13 45.09 -5.83 3.09
CA ILE A 13 44.09 -5.53 4.12
C ILE A 13 44.72 -5.51 5.51
N ASP A 14 45.51 -6.54 5.85
CA ASP A 14 46.02 -6.76 7.20
C ASP A 14 47.30 -5.95 7.46
N GLN A 15 48.21 -5.90 6.48
CA GLN A 15 49.54 -5.31 6.64
C GLN A 15 49.72 -4.00 5.87
N LYS A 16 48.73 -3.56 5.08
CA LYS A 16 48.82 -2.38 4.19
C LYS A 16 49.96 -2.46 3.19
N LYS A 17 50.35 -3.69 2.80
CA LYS A 17 51.47 -3.96 1.91
C LYS A 17 51.04 -4.70 0.66
N PHE A 18 51.69 -4.39 -0.45
CA PHE A 18 51.55 -5.12 -1.71
C PHE A 18 52.89 -5.07 -2.48
N HIS A 19 53.07 -5.97 -3.43
CA HIS A 19 54.17 -5.91 -4.40
C HIS A 19 53.58 -5.99 -5.80
N ARG A 20 54.27 -5.43 -6.80
CA ARG A 20 53.80 -5.51 -8.18
C ARG A 20 54.09 -6.90 -8.75
N LEU A 21 53.33 -7.31 -9.76
CA LEU A 21 53.56 -8.58 -10.42
C LEU A 21 54.95 -8.58 -11.08
N GLY A 22 55.80 -9.55 -10.70
CA GLY A 22 57.19 -9.64 -11.17
C GLY A 22 58.22 -8.96 -10.25
N GLU A 23 57.81 -8.31 -9.16
CA GLU A 23 58.69 -7.88 -8.08
C GLU A 23 58.64 -8.94 -6.96
N ASP A 24 59.75 -9.62 -6.69
CA ASP A 24 59.80 -10.65 -5.63
C ASP A 24 60.11 -10.05 -4.24
N ASP A 25 60.86 -8.93 -4.18
CA ASP A 25 61.34 -8.37 -2.90
C ASP A 25 60.96 -6.89 -2.64
N GLN A 26 60.36 -6.19 -3.62
CA GLN A 26 59.96 -4.79 -3.43
C GLN A 26 58.54 -4.66 -2.89
N TRP A 27 58.44 -4.46 -1.57
CA TRP A 27 57.17 -4.20 -0.90
C TRP A 27 56.84 -2.72 -0.88
N HIS A 28 55.64 -2.39 -1.34
CA HIS A 28 55.05 -1.06 -1.30
C HIS A 28 54.00 -0.99 -0.21
N GLN A 29 53.84 0.18 0.42
CA GLN A 29 52.78 0.44 1.38
C GLN A 29 51.66 1.29 0.77
N ALA A 30 50.42 0.97 1.13
CA ALA A 30 49.26 1.74 0.71
C ALA A 30 48.22 1.84 1.83
N SER A 31 47.76 3.07 2.11
CA SER A 31 46.65 3.31 3.02
C SER A 31 45.38 3.60 2.22
N ILE A 32 44.57 2.58 2.00
CA ILE A 32 43.37 2.66 1.15
C ILE A 32 42.11 2.28 1.93
N ARG A 33 40.96 2.73 1.43
CA ARG A 33 39.64 2.21 1.82
C ARG A 33 39.15 1.31 0.70
N ILE A 34 38.84 0.07 1.03
CA ILE A 34 38.33 -0.92 0.07
C ILE A 34 36.81 -0.94 0.14
N ILE A 35 36.15 -0.79 -1.01
CA ILE A 35 34.72 -0.99 -1.19
C ILE A 35 34.58 -2.09 -2.24
N LEU A 36 33.88 -3.17 -1.89
CA LEU A 36 33.64 -4.32 -2.75
C LEU A 36 32.16 -4.37 -3.11
N ALA A 37 31.84 -4.78 -4.34
CA ALA A 37 30.49 -5.04 -4.78
C ALA A 37 30.46 -6.34 -5.58
N THR A 38 29.41 -7.14 -5.40
CA THR A 38 29.18 -8.37 -6.14
C THR A 38 27.68 -8.61 -6.27
N THR A 39 27.28 -9.32 -7.32
CA THR A 39 25.92 -9.86 -7.50
C THR A 39 25.84 -11.35 -7.16
N GLU A 40 26.98 -11.98 -6.82
CA GLU A 40 27.06 -13.39 -6.46
C GLU A 40 26.86 -13.59 -4.95
N ASP A 41 26.45 -14.80 -4.53
CA ASP A 41 26.35 -15.15 -3.12
C ASP A 41 27.75 -15.19 -2.48
N THR A 42 27.99 -14.31 -1.52
CA THR A 42 29.28 -14.18 -0.83
C THR A 42 29.65 -15.44 -0.06
N LYS A 43 28.68 -16.23 0.41
CA LYS A 43 28.94 -17.43 1.21
C LYS A 43 29.52 -18.57 0.40
N THR A 44 29.22 -18.62 -0.90
CA THR A 44 29.67 -19.68 -1.81
C THR A 44 30.90 -19.25 -2.62
N THR A 45 31.02 -17.96 -2.95
CA THR A 45 32.07 -17.44 -3.83
C THR A 45 33.31 -16.90 -3.11
N LEU A 46 33.16 -16.40 -1.89
CA LEU A 46 34.28 -15.85 -1.12
C LEU A 46 34.81 -16.86 -0.10
N LEU A 47 36.14 -16.92 0.03
CA LEU A 47 36.79 -17.71 1.07
C LEU A 47 36.31 -17.25 2.45
N ALA A 48 36.05 -18.20 3.35
CA ALA A 48 35.65 -17.87 4.73
C ALA A 48 36.69 -16.98 5.44
N THR A 49 37.98 -17.18 5.14
CA THR A 49 39.10 -16.35 5.63
C THR A 49 39.07 -14.92 5.09
N PHE A 50 38.67 -14.73 3.83
CA PHE A 50 38.50 -13.41 3.24
C PHE A 50 37.27 -12.69 3.83
N ARG A 51 36.14 -13.39 3.96
CA ARG A 51 34.91 -12.84 4.56
C ARG A 51 35.10 -12.32 5.98
N ARG A 52 35.92 -12.97 6.80
CA ARG A 52 36.25 -12.50 8.17
C ARG A 52 36.92 -11.13 8.21
N ARG A 53 37.50 -10.67 7.10
CA ARG A 53 38.15 -9.35 6.96
C ARG A 53 37.21 -8.28 6.42
N ILE A 54 35.95 -8.62 6.16
CA ILE A 54 34.91 -7.70 5.72
C ILE A 54 33.98 -7.46 6.92
N PRO A 55 34.19 -6.39 7.71
CA PRO A 55 33.44 -6.16 8.94
C PRO A 55 32.01 -5.70 8.71
N LEU A 56 31.70 -5.21 7.49
CA LEU A 56 30.40 -4.68 7.12
C LEU A 56 30.02 -5.23 5.74
N GLU A 57 28.90 -5.93 5.70
CA GLU A 57 28.24 -6.39 4.48
C GLU A 57 26.89 -5.66 4.36
N VAL A 58 26.65 -5.02 3.21
CA VAL A 58 25.41 -4.31 2.93
C VAL A 58 24.75 -4.98 1.73
N VAL A 59 23.55 -5.52 1.94
CA VAL A 59 22.73 -6.09 0.86
C VAL A 59 21.86 -4.99 0.26
N LEU A 60 22.01 -4.75 -1.04
CA LEU A 60 21.14 -3.83 -1.76
C LEU A 60 19.96 -4.62 -2.34
N PRO A 61 18.70 -4.31 -1.96
CA PRO A 61 17.55 -5.02 -2.47
C PRO A 61 17.26 -4.67 -3.93
N ASP A 62 16.59 -5.59 -4.61
CA ASP A 62 15.99 -5.34 -5.91
C ASP A 62 14.94 -4.24 -5.84
N PHE A 63 14.69 -3.58 -6.97
CA PHE A 63 13.75 -2.48 -7.05
C PHE A 63 12.40 -2.86 -6.45
N GLN A 64 11.86 -4.04 -6.75
CA GLN A 64 10.57 -4.47 -6.22
C GLN A 64 10.54 -4.68 -4.70
N ALA A 65 11.66 -5.09 -4.12
CA ALA A 65 11.79 -5.28 -2.67
C ALA A 65 12.09 -3.97 -1.91
N ARG A 66 12.32 -2.85 -2.61
CA ARG A 66 12.48 -1.53 -1.99
C ARG A 66 11.16 -0.96 -1.50
N THR A 67 11.30 -0.09 -0.51
CA THR A 67 10.18 0.69 0.05
C THR A 67 9.54 1.55 -1.05
N HIS A 68 8.23 1.76 -0.99
CA HIS A 68 7.53 2.68 -1.90
C HIS A 68 8.21 4.05 -1.95
N ARG A 69 8.60 4.57 -0.78
CA ARG A 69 9.31 5.85 -0.67
C ARG A 69 10.64 5.85 -1.43
N GLU A 70 11.47 4.82 -1.28
CA GLU A 70 12.73 4.70 -2.04
C GLU A 70 12.49 4.56 -3.54
N LYS A 71 11.48 3.78 -3.95
CA LYS A 71 11.13 3.62 -5.36
C LYS A 71 10.77 4.96 -6.00
N VAL A 72 9.91 5.75 -5.35
CA VAL A 72 9.53 7.10 -5.79
C VAL A 72 10.76 8.01 -5.88
N GLN A 73 11.64 7.99 -4.88
CA GLN A 73 12.87 8.79 -4.87
C GLN A 73 13.82 8.45 -6.03
N LEU A 74 13.99 7.16 -6.34
CA LEU A 74 14.81 6.71 -7.47
C LEU A 74 14.23 7.18 -8.80
N ILE A 75 12.93 6.92 -9.04
CA ILE A 75 12.22 7.34 -10.25
C ILE A 75 12.34 8.85 -10.43
N TRP A 76 12.07 9.61 -9.36
CA TRP A 76 12.15 11.06 -9.38
C TRP A 76 13.55 11.55 -9.72
N ARG A 77 14.58 10.98 -9.10
CA ARG A 77 15.98 11.33 -9.38
C ARG A 77 16.35 11.05 -10.84
N PHE A 78 15.86 9.97 -11.43
CA PHE A 78 16.09 9.68 -12.84
C PHE A 78 15.44 10.71 -13.76
N PHE A 79 14.17 11.07 -13.50
CA PHE A 79 13.53 12.15 -14.25
C PHE A 79 14.21 13.51 -14.05
N GLN A 80 14.68 13.83 -12.85
CA GLN A 80 15.43 15.07 -12.60
C GLN A 80 16.74 15.12 -13.40
N ASN A 81 17.45 14.00 -13.48
CA ASN A 81 18.66 13.90 -14.29
C ASN A 81 18.36 14.12 -15.78
N GLU A 82 17.27 13.54 -16.30
CA GLU A 82 16.83 13.75 -17.67
C GLU A 82 16.36 15.20 -17.91
N ALA A 83 15.60 15.79 -16.98
CA ALA A 83 15.19 17.20 -17.03
C ALA A 83 16.42 18.14 -17.09
N LYS A 84 17.48 17.80 -16.35
CA LYS A 84 18.76 18.52 -16.38
C LYS A 84 19.47 18.36 -17.72
N HIS A 85 19.52 17.14 -18.25
CA HIS A 85 20.15 16.84 -19.54
C HIS A 85 19.43 17.53 -20.71
N LEU A 86 18.09 17.50 -20.71
CA LEU A 86 17.22 18.11 -21.72
C LEU A 86 17.01 19.63 -21.53
N GLN A 87 17.52 20.20 -20.42
CA GLN A 87 17.33 21.60 -20.04
C GLN A 87 15.85 22.07 -20.08
N SER A 88 14.93 21.15 -19.78
CA SER A 88 13.49 21.34 -19.90
C SER A 88 12.79 20.80 -18.66
N THR A 89 11.67 21.41 -18.26
CA THR A 89 10.81 20.85 -17.21
C THR A 89 10.02 19.68 -17.79
N LEU A 90 10.04 18.53 -17.12
CA LEU A 90 9.24 17.38 -17.52
C LEU A 90 7.87 17.44 -16.84
N ALA A 91 6.81 17.23 -17.60
CA ALA A 91 5.49 16.92 -17.08
C ALA A 91 5.31 15.41 -17.22
N VAL A 92 5.45 14.66 -16.14
CA VAL A 92 5.39 13.19 -16.17
C VAL A 92 3.99 12.74 -15.76
N SER A 93 3.35 11.89 -16.55
CA SER A 93 1.99 11.47 -16.22
C SER A 93 1.95 10.57 -14.99
N ALA A 94 0.93 10.74 -14.14
CA ALA A 94 0.75 9.93 -12.93
C ALA A 94 0.66 8.44 -13.24
N ARG A 95 0.01 8.09 -14.37
CA ARG A 95 -0.07 6.72 -14.86
C ARG A 95 1.30 6.12 -15.15
N LEU A 96 2.19 6.86 -15.83
CA LEU A 96 3.55 6.39 -16.08
C LEU A 96 4.30 6.17 -14.76
N LEU A 97 4.13 7.04 -13.77
CA LEU A 97 4.73 6.87 -12.45
C LEU A 97 4.23 5.58 -11.77
N GLU A 98 2.92 5.30 -11.79
CA GLU A 98 2.35 4.05 -11.28
C GLU A 98 2.92 2.82 -11.98
N GLU A 99 3.00 2.85 -13.32
CA GLU A 99 3.57 1.76 -14.12
C GLU A 99 5.05 1.52 -13.80
N LEU A 100 5.84 2.58 -13.60
CA LEU A 100 7.25 2.48 -13.23
C LEU A 100 7.43 1.92 -11.81
N LEU A 101 6.59 2.32 -10.86
CA LEU A 101 6.63 1.81 -9.47
C LEU A 101 6.34 0.31 -9.38
N GLN A 102 5.50 -0.20 -10.27
CA GLN A 102 5.10 -1.62 -10.33
C GLN A 102 5.97 -2.43 -11.30
N SER A 103 6.96 -1.82 -11.96
CA SER A 103 7.73 -2.49 -13.00
C SER A 103 8.71 -3.53 -12.44
N ASP A 104 8.56 -4.78 -12.87
CA ASP A 104 9.51 -5.85 -12.60
C ASP A 104 10.38 -6.07 -13.83
N LEU A 105 11.61 -5.52 -13.79
CA LEU A 105 12.53 -5.49 -14.93
C LEU A 105 13.77 -6.33 -14.59
N GLU A 106 14.16 -7.23 -15.49
CA GLU A 106 15.34 -8.10 -15.29
C GLU A 106 16.63 -7.31 -15.02
N GLY A 107 16.80 -6.14 -15.63
CA GLY A 107 17.93 -5.23 -15.38
C GLY A 107 17.76 -4.32 -14.16
N ASN A 108 16.75 -4.56 -13.32
CA ASN A 108 16.50 -3.90 -12.04
C ASN A 108 16.49 -2.35 -12.18
N VAL A 109 17.11 -1.63 -11.24
CA VAL A 109 17.22 -0.16 -11.23
C VAL A 109 17.86 0.39 -12.52
N GLY A 110 18.81 -0.34 -13.13
CA GLY A 110 19.46 0.09 -14.38
C GLY A 110 18.51 0.06 -15.57
N ALA A 111 17.72 -1.00 -15.72
CA ALA A 111 16.67 -1.08 -16.74
C ALA A 111 15.59 -0.03 -16.53
N LEU A 112 15.20 0.24 -15.27
CA LEU A 112 14.25 1.30 -14.92
C LEU A 112 14.74 2.68 -15.38
N GLN A 113 15.99 3.01 -15.05
CA GLN A 113 16.61 4.27 -15.49
C GLN A 113 16.65 4.38 -17.02
N ASN A 114 17.02 3.29 -17.71
CA ASN A 114 17.05 3.28 -19.17
C ASN A 114 15.65 3.47 -19.77
N LYS A 115 14.62 2.84 -19.20
CA LYS A 115 13.22 3.03 -19.63
C LYS A 115 12.80 4.48 -19.52
N ILE A 116 13.07 5.13 -18.38
CA ILE A 116 12.79 6.56 -18.17
C ILE A 116 13.51 7.42 -19.21
N LYS A 117 14.81 7.17 -19.42
CA LYS A 117 15.62 7.89 -20.42
C LYS A 117 15.02 7.78 -21.83
N VAL A 118 14.66 6.57 -22.25
CA VAL A 118 14.03 6.33 -23.55
C VAL A 118 12.68 7.03 -23.66
N SER A 119 11.83 6.96 -22.63
CA SER A 119 10.54 7.66 -22.61
C SER A 119 10.68 9.17 -22.72
N CYS A 120 11.63 9.76 -21.99
CA CYS A 120 11.93 11.20 -22.08
C CYS A 120 12.46 11.59 -23.46
N ALA A 121 13.38 10.80 -24.03
CA ALA A 121 13.93 11.07 -25.36
C ALA A 121 12.88 10.99 -26.47
N GLN A 122 12.00 9.99 -26.41
CA GLN A 122 10.88 9.83 -27.35
C GLN A 122 9.92 11.03 -27.27
N ALA A 123 9.48 11.38 -26.06
CA ALA A 123 8.61 12.54 -25.84
C ALA A 123 9.23 13.85 -26.34
N TYR A 124 10.52 14.08 -26.01
CA TYR A 124 11.25 15.26 -26.43
C TYR A 124 11.41 15.35 -27.96
N SER A 125 11.64 14.22 -28.64
CA SER A 125 11.78 14.19 -30.10
C SER A 125 10.47 14.43 -30.85
N GLN A 126 9.33 14.08 -30.25
CA GLN A 126 8.01 14.22 -30.87
C GLN A 126 7.40 15.60 -30.63
N GLN A 127 7.78 16.25 -29.53
CA GLN A 127 7.32 17.60 -29.19
C GLN A 127 8.28 18.65 -29.75
N LYS A 128 7.75 19.81 -30.15
CA LYS A 128 8.58 20.96 -30.53
C LYS A 128 9.45 21.37 -29.34
N PRO A 129 10.64 21.97 -29.57
CA PRO A 129 11.49 22.47 -28.49
C PRO A 129 10.69 23.43 -27.61
N ALA A 130 10.34 22.96 -26.42
CA ALA A 130 9.48 23.63 -25.48
C ALA A 130 10.15 23.64 -24.11
N LYS A 131 9.91 24.69 -23.32
CA LYS A 131 10.38 24.75 -21.93
C LYS A 131 9.80 23.64 -21.05
N LYS A 132 8.71 23.01 -21.50
CA LYS A 132 7.98 21.94 -20.83
C LYS A 132 7.71 20.79 -21.79
N VAL A 133 8.01 19.57 -21.40
CA VAL A 133 7.90 18.34 -22.21
C VAL A 133 7.02 17.35 -21.48
N PHE A 134 5.97 16.85 -22.13
CA PHE A 134 5.01 15.90 -21.55
C PHE A 134 5.45 14.45 -21.79
N VAL A 135 5.53 13.62 -20.75
CA VAL A 135 6.09 12.27 -20.80
C VAL A 135 5.09 11.24 -20.25
N PRO A 136 4.42 10.45 -21.10
CA PRO A 136 4.17 10.70 -22.54
C PRO A 136 3.18 11.87 -22.74
N GLU A 137 3.01 12.35 -23.98
CA GLU A 137 1.97 13.32 -24.31
C GLU A 137 0.61 12.62 -24.48
N THR A 138 -0.26 12.83 -23.51
CA THR A 138 -1.62 12.27 -23.46
C THR A 138 -2.64 13.35 -23.11
N ASN A 139 -3.82 13.24 -23.71
CA ASN A 139 -4.97 14.06 -23.36
C ASN A 139 -5.59 13.52 -22.06
N LEU A 140 -5.96 14.41 -21.14
CA LEU A 140 -6.72 14.11 -19.91
C LEU A 140 -5.96 13.37 -18.81
N GLU A 141 -4.64 13.52 -18.70
CA GLU A 141 -3.87 12.99 -17.57
C GLU A 141 -3.42 14.09 -16.59
N HIS A 142 -3.32 13.71 -15.31
CA HIS A 142 -2.64 14.52 -14.31
C HIS A 142 -1.12 14.35 -14.49
N TYR A 143 -0.42 15.48 -14.49
CA TYR A 143 1.02 15.53 -14.71
C TYR A 143 1.74 16.12 -13.52
N GLU A 144 2.78 15.42 -13.08
CA GLU A 144 3.72 15.91 -12.09
C GLU A 144 4.86 16.67 -12.76
N LEU A 145 5.16 17.87 -12.24
CA LEU A 145 6.19 18.74 -12.81
C LEU A 145 7.54 18.47 -12.15
N ILE A 146 8.49 18.03 -12.97
CA ILE A 146 9.84 17.66 -12.55
C ILE A 146 10.84 18.60 -13.24
N SER A 147 11.54 19.41 -12.45
CA SER A 147 12.57 20.32 -12.94
C SER A 147 13.94 19.97 -12.39
N SER A 148 14.99 20.41 -13.10
CA SER A 148 16.39 20.21 -12.70
C SER A 148 16.82 21.03 -11.46
N LYS A 149 16.04 22.05 -11.08
CA LYS A 149 16.33 22.96 -9.95
C LYS A 149 15.54 22.62 -8.69
N GLN A 150 14.59 21.69 -8.75
CA GLN A 150 13.85 21.24 -7.57
C GLN A 150 14.80 20.50 -6.62
N VAL A 151 15.20 21.16 -5.55
CA VAL A 151 15.79 20.50 -4.39
C VAL A 151 14.63 19.98 -3.56
N ILE A 152 14.30 18.70 -3.70
CA ILE A 152 13.36 18.10 -2.75
C ILE A 152 14.12 17.84 -1.47
N HIS A 153 13.81 18.62 -0.44
CA HIS A 153 14.32 18.35 0.90
C HIS A 153 13.45 17.25 1.51
N TRP A 154 13.84 16.00 1.30
CA TRP A 154 13.26 14.88 2.04
C TRP A 154 13.68 15.02 3.49
N GLN A 155 12.87 15.67 4.34
CA GLN A 155 13.03 15.51 5.78
C GLN A 155 12.88 14.02 6.07
N THR A 156 14.02 13.36 6.27
CA THR A 156 14.07 11.91 6.38
C THR A 156 13.78 11.60 7.83
N LEU A 157 12.54 11.21 8.11
CA LEU A 157 12.23 10.59 9.39
C LEU A 157 12.99 9.27 9.43
N SER A 158 14.07 9.23 10.21
CA SER A 158 14.85 7.99 10.34
C SER A 158 13.95 6.88 10.88
N GLN A 159 14.18 5.64 10.45
CA GLN A 159 13.43 4.49 10.96
C GLN A 159 13.48 4.44 12.50
N ASN A 160 14.61 4.84 13.10
CA ASN A 160 14.75 4.91 14.56
C ASN A 160 13.81 5.96 15.17
N LYS A 161 13.69 7.16 14.59
CA LYS A 161 12.78 8.19 15.10
C LYS A 161 11.32 7.82 14.89
N LEU A 162 10.98 7.20 13.75
CA LEU A 162 9.65 6.66 13.50
C LEU A 162 9.30 5.58 14.53
N THR A 163 10.24 4.66 14.79
CA THR A 163 10.08 3.60 15.80
C THR A 163 9.87 4.19 17.19
N GLU A 164 10.64 5.22 17.56
CA GLU A 164 10.48 5.92 18.84
C GLU A 164 9.08 6.56 18.95
N ILE A 165 8.63 7.28 17.92
CA ILE A 165 7.29 7.89 17.88
C ILE A 165 6.21 6.80 17.98
N ILE A 166 6.35 5.69 17.24
CA ILE A 166 5.39 4.58 17.26
C ILE A 166 5.36 3.94 18.65
N GLN A 167 6.51 3.67 19.26
CA GLN A 167 6.59 3.07 20.59
C GLN A 167 5.98 3.98 21.66
N GLN A 168 6.30 5.28 21.63
CA GLN A 168 5.73 6.27 22.55
C GLN A 168 4.20 6.37 22.45
N ASN A 169 3.65 6.16 21.26
CA ASN A 169 2.21 6.34 21.02
C ASN A 169 1.41 5.03 21.06
N PHE A 170 2.01 3.84 20.85
CA PHE A 170 1.25 2.63 20.53
C PHE A 170 1.76 1.31 21.18
N ALA A 171 2.85 1.31 21.96
CA ALA A 171 3.51 0.08 22.43
C ALA A 171 2.63 -0.90 23.25
N THR A 172 1.50 -0.46 23.82
CA THR A 172 0.66 -1.28 24.72
C THR A 172 -0.85 -1.05 24.56
N LEU A 173 -1.32 -0.61 23.40
CA LEU A 173 -2.65 0.01 23.28
C LEU A 173 -3.75 -0.88 22.66
N THR A 174 -4.96 -0.78 23.21
CA THR A 174 -6.20 -1.31 22.60
C THR A 174 -6.62 -0.41 21.41
N ILE A 175 -7.55 -0.86 20.53
CA ILE A 175 -8.10 -0.03 19.44
C ILE A 175 -8.60 1.34 19.95
N THR A 176 -9.25 1.34 21.12
CA THR A 176 -9.76 2.56 21.77
C THR A 176 -8.66 3.54 22.14
N ASP A 177 -7.50 3.03 22.56
CA ASP A 177 -6.37 3.87 22.91
C ASP A 177 -5.60 4.33 21.67
N VAL A 178 -5.51 3.49 20.63
CA VAL A 178 -4.97 3.86 19.32
C VAL A 178 -5.72 5.07 18.76
N SER A 179 -7.05 5.02 18.77
CA SER A 179 -7.89 6.15 18.35
C SER A 179 -7.52 7.44 19.10
N ARG A 180 -7.34 7.38 20.43
CA ARG A 180 -6.99 8.56 21.23
C ARG A 180 -5.64 9.16 20.86
N HIS A 181 -4.66 8.33 20.50
CA HIS A 181 -3.30 8.77 20.15
C HIS A 181 -3.14 9.13 18.68
N LEU A 182 -4.03 8.66 17.80
CA LEU A 182 -3.90 8.82 16.36
C LEU A 182 -3.86 10.29 15.92
N ARG A 183 -4.69 11.16 16.50
CA ARG A 183 -4.65 12.61 16.19
C ARG A 183 -3.30 13.23 16.55
N ARG A 184 -2.74 12.87 17.71
CA ARG A 184 -1.41 13.34 18.14
C ARG A 184 -0.32 12.81 17.24
N PHE A 185 -0.40 11.53 16.86
CA PHE A 185 0.50 10.90 15.92
C PHE A 185 0.49 11.61 14.57
N LEU A 186 -0.68 11.82 13.97
CA LEU A 186 -0.84 12.57 12.71
C LEU A 186 -0.23 13.97 12.78
N ILE A 187 -0.45 14.71 13.87
CA ILE A 187 0.16 16.03 14.07
C ILE A 187 1.69 15.94 14.16
N ALA A 188 2.22 14.94 14.89
CA ALA A 188 3.65 14.77 15.07
C ALA A 188 4.37 14.39 13.77
N ILE A 189 3.72 13.64 12.89
CA ILE A 189 4.31 13.18 11.64
C ILE A 189 4.10 14.13 10.46
N LYS A 190 3.07 14.99 10.49
CA LYS A 190 2.75 15.93 9.41
C LYS A 190 3.92 16.81 8.94
N PRO A 191 4.80 17.32 9.82
CA PRO A 191 5.98 18.08 9.38
C PRO A 191 6.95 17.29 8.49
N TYR A 192 7.02 15.96 8.65
CA TYR A 192 7.95 15.10 7.91
C TYR A 192 7.42 14.64 6.55
N CYS A 193 6.14 14.90 6.27
CA CYS A 193 5.51 14.73 4.96
C CYS A 193 5.08 16.11 4.49
N SER A 194 6.00 16.85 3.87
CA SER A 194 5.67 18.11 3.24
C SER A 194 4.75 17.86 2.03
N ASN A 195 4.03 18.90 1.59
CA ASN A 195 3.32 18.85 0.30
C ASN A 195 4.27 18.54 -0.87
N ASP A 196 5.58 18.70 -0.71
CA ASP A 196 6.60 18.37 -1.70
C ASP A 196 7.01 16.88 -1.67
N ASP A 197 6.49 16.07 -0.74
CA ASP A 197 6.72 14.63 -0.73
C ASP A 197 5.91 13.97 -1.85
N MET A 198 6.62 13.62 -2.93
CA MET A 198 6.01 13.01 -4.12
C MET A 198 5.37 11.64 -3.83
N GLY A 199 5.87 10.88 -2.86
CA GLY A 199 5.26 9.61 -2.48
C GLY A 199 3.86 9.85 -1.90
N TYR A 200 3.77 10.82 -0.99
CA TYR A 200 2.50 11.28 -0.46
C TYR A 200 1.57 11.82 -1.56
N GLN A 201 2.06 12.68 -2.47
CA GLN A 201 1.23 13.24 -3.55
C GLN A 201 0.69 12.17 -4.49
N LEU A 202 1.50 11.18 -4.85
CA LEU A 202 1.06 10.09 -5.72
C LEU A 202 0.03 9.20 -5.02
N ILE A 203 0.23 8.87 -3.74
CA ILE A 203 -0.77 8.13 -2.96
C ILE A 203 -2.07 8.92 -2.87
N LEU A 204 -2.00 10.22 -2.59
CA LEU A 204 -3.17 11.10 -2.52
C LEU A 204 -3.89 11.20 -3.87
N HIS A 205 -3.15 11.30 -4.97
CA HIS A 205 -3.69 11.28 -6.32
C HIS A 205 -4.43 9.96 -6.60
N ASN A 206 -3.83 8.82 -6.24
CA ASN A 206 -4.45 7.50 -6.41
C ASN A 206 -5.73 7.37 -5.59
N LEU A 207 -5.76 7.90 -4.37
CA LEU A 207 -6.96 7.89 -3.52
C LEU A 207 -8.06 8.81 -4.06
N THR A 208 -7.70 10.00 -4.56
CA THR A 208 -8.67 10.98 -5.08
C THR A 208 -9.26 10.54 -6.42
N THR A 209 -8.44 10.02 -7.34
CA THR A 209 -8.93 9.51 -8.65
C THR A 209 -9.75 8.24 -8.51
N LYS A 210 -9.38 7.34 -7.59
CA LYS A 210 -10.10 6.09 -7.33
C LYS A 210 -11.19 6.24 -6.26
N LEU A 211 -11.50 7.46 -5.82
CA LEU A 211 -12.52 7.76 -4.80
C LEU A 211 -13.90 7.20 -5.18
N GLY A 212 -14.22 7.21 -6.49
CA GLY A 212 -15.45 6.62 -7.01
C GLY A 212 -15.63 5.14 -6.65
N THR A 213 -14.55 4.38 -6.40
CA THR A 213 -14.65 2.98 -5.96
C THR A 213 -15.02 2.85 -4.48
N LEU A 214 -14.74 3.88 -3.66
CA LEU A 214 -15.16 3.94 -2.26
C LEU A 214 -16.63 4.33 -2.10
N SER A 215 -17.27 4.83 -3.16
CA SER A 215 -18.70 5.14 -3.18
C SER A 215 -19.57 3.92 -2.85
N PHE A 216 -19.08 2.70 -3.09
CA PHE A 216 -19.75 1.45 -2.70
C PHE A 216 -20.21 1.45 -1.23
N PHE A 217 -19.40 2.05 -0.34
CA PHE A 217 -19.70 2.08 1.09
C PHE A 217 -20.76 3.13 1.46
N GLY A 218 -21.17 4.00 0.52
CA GLY A 218 -22.13 5.07 0.77
C GLY A 218 -21.62 6.23 1.65
N LEU A 219 -20.39 6.13 2.16
CA LEU A 219 -19.83 7.13 3.07
C LEU A 219 -19.21 8.31 2.32
N GLN A 220 -19.36 9.50 2.88
CA GLN A 220 -18.72 10.71 2.36
C GLN A 220 -17.30 10.86 2.92
N PHE A 221 -16.32 10.89 2.02
CA PHE A 221 -14.92 11.14 2.35
C PHE A 221 -14.56 12.60 2.05
N LEU A 222 -14.22 13.35 3.10
CA LEU A 222 -13.69 14.70 2.95
C LEU A 222 -12.24 14.65 2.41
N PRO A 223 -11.76 15.70 1.72
CA PRO A 223 -10.36 15.74 1.25
C PRO A 223 -9.33 15.55 2.37
N GLN A 224 -9.63 16.02 3.58
CA GLN A 224 -8.78 15.81 4.76
C GLN A 224 -8.64 14.32 5.12
N HIS A 225 -9.68 13.50 4.94
CA HIS A 225 -9.62 12.07 5.19
C HIS A 225 -8.62 11.39 4.26
N LEU A 226 -8.66 11.74 2.97
CA LEU A 226 -7.75 11.18 1.98
C LEU A 226 -6.31 11.63 2.24
N SER A 227 -6.12 12.89 2.64
CA SER A 227 -4.81 13.43 3.03
C SER A 227 -4.21 12.68 4.22
N ASP A 228 -4.94 12.52 5.32
CA ASP A 228 -4.41 11.84 6.51
C ASP A 228 -4.13 10.36 6.23
N ILE A 229 -4.99 9.69 5.47
CA ILE A 229 -4.79 8.29 5.06
C ILE A 229 -3.57 8.15 4.13
N ALA A 230 -3.41 9.05 3.16
CA ALA A 230 -2.23 9.07 2.29
C ALA A 230 -0.95 9.25 3.10
N LEU A 231 -0.99 10.07 4.15
CA LEU A 231 0.14 10.30 5.03
C LEU A 231 0.51 9.05 5.84
N LEU A 232 -0.49 8.37 6.42
CA LEU A 232 -0.28 7.09 7.11
C LEU A 232 0.35 6.06 6.17
N ILE A 233 -0.15 5.95 4.94
CA ILE A 233 0.37 5.01 3.94
C ILE A 233 1.81 5.37 3.55
N ASN A 234 2.10 6.65 3.27
CA ASN A 234 3.43 7.08 2.85
C ASN A 234 4.50 6.80 3.90
N LEU A 235 4.15 6.90 5.19
CA LEU A 235 5.10 6.67 6.28
C LEU A 235 5.18 5.23 6.75
N LEU A 236 4.03 4.55 6.85
CA LEU A 236 3.96 3.22 7.46
C LEU A 236 3.90 2.10 6.42
N GLY A 237 3.66 2.37 5.14
CA GLY A 237 3.58 1.38 4.05
C GLY A 237 4.66 0.32 4.11
N ASP A 238 5.90 0.78 4.29
CA ASP A 238 7.10 -0.05 4.32
C ASP A 238 7.67 -0.26 5.74
N TYR A 239 6.95 0.20 6.77
CA TYR A 239 7.37 0.00 8.15
C TYR A 239 7.03 -1.42 8.59
N HIS A 240 8.05 -2.24 8.74
CA HIS A 240 7.92 -3.58 9.32
C HIS A 240 8.05 -3.50 10.84
N SER A 241 6.91 -3.53 11.54
CA SER A 241 6.91 -3.70 12.99
C SER A 241 6.89 -5.17 13.37
N SER A 242 7.73 -5.60 14.31
CA SER A 242 7.60 -6.90 14.99
C SER A 242 6.44 -6.92 16.00
N MET A 243 5.66 -5.83 16.10
CA MET A 243 4.60 -5.67 17.07
C MET A 243 3.39 -6.51 16.67
N THR A 244 3.15 -7.61 17.39
CA THR A 244 1.92 -8.39 17.30
C THR A 244 0.81 -7.66 18.04
N ILE A 245 -0.04 -6.93 17.31
CA ILE A 245 -1.24 -6.33 17.88
C ILE A 245 -2.37 -7.33 17.73
N ASN A 246 -2.87 -7.86 18.85
CA ASN A 246 -4.04 -8.73 18.85
C ASN A 246 -5.29 -7.87 18.73
N ILE A 247 -5.89 -7.84 17.53
CA ILE A 247 -7.00 -6.94 17.22
C ILE A 247 -8.25 -7.78 16.99
N ASN A 248 -9.24 -7.65 17.88
CA ASN A 248 -10.56 -8.21 17.63
C ASN A 248 -11.35 -7.25 16.72
N PHE A 249 -11.49 -7.63 15.45
CA PHE A 249 -12.17 -6.83 14.44
C PHE A 249 -13.69 -6.99 14.41
N LYS A 250 -14.31 -7.85 15.24
CA LYS A 250 -15.75 -8.20 15.11
C LYS A 250 -16.68 -6.99 15.14
N ASN A 251 -16.39 -6.00 15.98
CA ASN A 251 -17.19 -4.77 16.08
C ASN A 251 -16.77 -3.68 15.09
N THR A 252 -15.64 -3.84 14.42
CA THR A 252 -15.07 -2.85 13.50
C THR A 252 -14.89 -3.41 12.09
N TYR A 253 -15.54 -4.52 11.78
CA TYR A 253 -15.36 -5.24 10.54
C TYR A 253 -15.74 -4.42 9.31
N LYS A 254 -16.81 -3.61 9.40
CA LYS A 254 -17.18 -2.66 8.34
C LYS A 254 -16.05 -1.68 8.02
N TYR A 255 -15.39 -1.14 9.04
CA TYR A 255 -14.20 -0.28 8.87
C TYR A 255 -12.98 -1.06 8.35
N LEU A 256 -12.84 -2.33 8.73
CA LEU A 256 -11.80 -3.22 8.20
C LEU A 256 -11.95 -3.40 6.68
N GLN A 257 -13.17 -3.62 6.18
CA GLN A 257 -13.45 -3.74 4.75
C GLN A 257 -13.04 -2.47 3.98
N ILE A 258 -13.38 -1.30 4.52
CA ILE A 258 -12.99 -0.01 3.94
C ILE A 258 -11.46 0.13 3.93
N ALA A 259 -10.78 -0.15 5.05
CA ALA A 259 -9.34 -0.05 5.17
C ALA A 259 -8.60 -0.99 4.19
N GLN A 260 -9.06 -2.24 4.07
CA GLN A 260 -8.51 -3.21 3.13
C GLN A 260 -8.71 -2.76 1.68
N LYS A 261 -9.88 -2.19 1.35
CA LYS A 261 -10.13 -1.63 0.01
C LYS A 261 -9.18 -0.47 -0.30
N ILE A 262 -8.97 0.45 0.65
CA ILE A 262 -8.02 1.57 0.52
C ILE A 262 -6.59 1.06 0.27
N LEU A 263 -6.13 0.06 1.02
CA LEU A 263 -4.80 -0.53 0.82
C LEU A 263 -4.68 -1.23 -0.56
N GLN A 264 -5.75 -1.88 -1.01
CA GLN A 264 -5.79 -2.47 -2.34
C GLN A 264 -5.69 -1.42 -3.44
N LEU A 265 -6.37 -0.27 -3.31
CA LEU A 265 -6.36 0.81 -4.30
C LEU A 265 -4.99 1.50 -4.42
N THR A 266 -4.21 1.47 -3.34
CA THR A 266 -2.88 2.09 -3.25
C THR A 266 -1.74 1.09 -3.49
N HIS A 267 -2.06 -0.16 -3.85
CA HIS A 267 -1.11 -1.25 -4.11
C HIS A 267 -0.15 -1.52 -2.94
N GLN A 268 -0.61 -1.27 -1.71
CA GLN A 268 0.18 -1.46 -0.50
C GLN A 268 0.14 -2.91 -0.02
N ASN A 269 1.17 -3.32 0.72
CA ASN A 269 1.25 -4.67 1.25
C ASN A 269 0.12 -4.89 2.29
N LYS A 270 -0.78 -5.84 1.98
CA LYS A 270 -1.91 -6.22 2.85
C LYS A 270 -1.47 -6.77 4.21
N ASN A 271 -0.23 -7.23 4.32
CA ASN A 271 0.30 -7.87 5.54
C ASN A 271 0.82 -6.86 6.57
N ASN A 272 0.78 -5.55 6.28
CA ASN A 272 1.17 -4.53 7.24
C ASN A 272 0.06 -4.30 8.29
N SER A 273 0.10 -5.09 9.36
CA SER A 273 -0.90 -5.08 10.44
C SER A 273 -1.01 -3.72 11.14
N LEU A 274 0.11 -3.02 11.34
CA LEU A 274 0.11 -1.69 11.96
C LEU A 274 -0.58 -0.66 11.09
N LEU A 275 -0.22 -0.59 9.79
CA LEU A 275 -0.86 0.33 8.85
C LEU A 275 -2.37 0.08 8.77
N LEU A 276 -2.77 -1.19 8.66
CA LEU A 276 -4.18 -1.58 8.64
C LEU A 276 -4.92 -1.12 9.90
N LEU A 277 -4.32 -1.29 11.08
CA LEU A 277 -4.88 -0.84 12.34
C LEU A 277 -4.99 0.69 12.41
N MET A 278 -3.97 1.43 11.97
CA MET A 278 -3.98 2.90 11.99
C MET A 278 -5.07 3.46 11.09
N ILE A 279 -5.21 2.92 9.87
CA ILE A 279 -6.28 3.32 8.94
C ILE A 279 -7.64 2.96 9.53
N LEU A 280 -7.82 1.75 10.07
CA LEU A 280 -9.08 1.34 10.70
C LEU A 280 -9.46 2.27 11.86
N ALA A 281 -8.52 2.58 12.74
CA ALA A 281 -8.74 3.49 13.86
C ALA A 281 -9.05 4.91 13.39
N TYR A 282 -8.43 5.37 12.30
CA TYR A 282 -8.74 6.65 11.66
C TYR A 282 -10.18 6.69 11.16
N LEU A 283 -10.58 5.68 10.40
CA LEU A 283 -11.91 5.60 9.81
C LEU A 283 -12.98 5.56 10.89
N LYS A 284 -12.78 4.74 11.94
CA LYS A 284 -13.72 4.65 13.07
C LYS A 284 -13.91 5.97 13.80
N LEU A 285 -12.88 6.81 13.88
CA LEU A 285 -12.93 8.09 14.57
C LEU A 285 -13.63 9.19 13.78
N ASN A 286 -13.45 9.19 12.46
CA ASN A 286 -13.86 10.30 11.60
C ASN A 286 -15.08 9.97 10.74
N LEU A 287 -15.44 8.69 10.61
CA LEU A 287 -16.62 8.23 9.86
C LEU A 287 -17.56 7.48 10.80
N THR A 288 -18.81 7.92 10.86
CA THR A 288 -19.87 7.26 11.62
C THR A 288 -20.64 6.31 10.72
N ILE A 289 -20.72 5.03 11.10
CA ILE A 289 -21.60 4.04 10.46
C ILE A 289 -22.77 3.81 11.41
N SER A 290 -23.98 4.20 11.01
CA SER A 290 -25.17 4.14 11.87
C SER A 290 -25.79 2.75 11.89
N SER A 291 -25.68 2.02 10.78
CA SER A 291 -26.21 0.68 10.61
C SER A 291 -25.37 -0.35 11.38
N GLU A 292 -25.62 -0.52 12.67
CA GLU A 292 -24.89 -1.49 13.51
C GLU A 292 -25.20 -2.95 13.18
N ARG A 293 -26.43 -3.25 12.74
CA ARG A 293 -26.81 -4.60 12.30
C ARG A 293 -26.15 -4.93 10.96
N ASN A 294 -25.66 -6.15 10.85
CA ASN A 294 -25.08 -6.65 9.61
C ASN A 294 -26.20 -7.08 8.66
N ALA A 295 -26.14 -6.59 7.42
CA ALA A 295 -27.04 -6.98 6.36
C ALA A 295 -26.25 -7.37 5.11
N LEU A 296 -26.65 -8.47 4.47
CA LEU A 296 -26.01 -9.05 3.30
C LEU A 296 -26.99 -9.06 2.13
N ILE A 297 -26.51 -8.68 0.94
CA ILE A 297 -27.21 -8.87 -0.32
C ILE A 297 -26.51 -9.97 -1.10
N ILE A 298 -27.25 -11.01 -1.47
CA ILE A 298 -26.76 -12.18 -2.18
C ILE A 298 -27.62 -12.36 -3.44
N MET A 299 -27.02 -12.24 -4.62
CA MET A 299 -27.77 -12.29 -5.88
C MET A 299 -27.01 -13.05 -6.95
N HIS A 300 -27.76 -13.67 -7.86
CA HIS A 300 -27.15 -14.27 -9.04
C HIS A 300 -26.70 -13.20 -10.04
N GLY A 301 -25.58 -13.48 -10.70
CA GLY A 301 -24.94 -12.58 -11.65
C GLY A 301 -23.53 -12.21 -11.21
N ARG A 302 -22.82 -11.48 -12.09
CA ARG A 302 -21.41 -11.12 -11.84
C ARG A 302 -21.26 -9.92 -10.91
N HIS A 303 -22.23 -8.99 -10.93
CA HIS A 303 -22.19 -7.74 -10.17
C HIS A 303 -23.57 -7.32 -9.64
N SER A 304 -24.60 -8.17 -9.73
CA SER A 304 -25.98 -7.79 -9.40
C SER A 304 -26.13 -7.41 -7.92
N ALA A 305 -25.52 -8.18 -7.02
CA ALA A 305 -25.56 -7.91 -5.58
C ALA A 305 -24.71 -6.68 -5.25
N THR A 306 -23.54 -6.57 -5.88
CA THR A 306 -22.60 -5.46 -5.65
C THR A 306 -23.16 -4.13 -6.14
N SER A 307 -23.80 -4.09 -7.31
CA SER A 307 -24.53 -2.93 -7.79
C SER A 307 -25.59 -2.53 -6.77
N LEU A 308 -26.54 -3.43 -6.47
CA LEU A 308 -27.67 -3.09 -5.62
C LEU A 308 -27.25 -2.62 -4.22
N ALA A 309 -26.24 -3.26 -3.62
CA ALA A 309 -25.69 -2.83 -2.35
C ALA A 309 -25.03 -1.44 -2.45
N SER A 310 -24.27 -1.20 -3.52
CA SER A 310 -23.65 0.11 -3.80
C SER A 310 -24.71 1.20 -3.90
N GLU A 311 -25.75 1.00 -4.71
CA GLU A 311 -26.81 1.99 -4.87
C GLU A 311 -27.57 2.25 -3.56
N ALA A 312 -27.90 1.19 -2.81
CA ALA A 312 -28.60 1.34 -1.53
C ALA A 312 -27.76 2.08 -0.48
N ASN A 313 -26.47 1.73 -0.35
CA ASN A 313 -25.55 2.41 0.57
C ASN A 313 -25.37 3.89 0.18
N GLN A 314 -25.18 4.18 -1.10
CA GLN A 314 -25.02 5.56 -1.61
C GLN A 314 -26.24 6.44 -1.34
N LEU A 315 -27.44 5.93 -1.62
CA LEU A 315 -28.67 6.69 -1.46
C LEU A 315 -28.97 7.01 0.02
N ILE A 316 -28.51 6.16 0.93
CA ILE A 316 -28.74 6.33 2.37
C ILE A 316 -27.61 7.08 3.04
N GLY A 317 -26.42 7.12 2.42
CA GLY A 317 -25.25 7.79 2.98
C GLY A 317 -24.59 6.98 4.11
N ASP A 318 -24.80 5.65 4.15
CA ASP A 318 -24.33 4.77 5.22
C ASP A 318 -23.93 3.39 4.68
N TYR A 319 -23.02 2.71 5.37
CA TYR A 319 -22.56 1.37 4.98
C TYR A 319 -23.48 0.30 5.59
N ALA A 320 -24.68 0.16 5.04
CA ALA A 320 -25.69 -0.76 5.52
C ALA A 320 -25.45 -2.20 5.06
N PHE A 321 -25.19 -2.40 3.77
CA PHE A 321 -25.11 -3.72 3.14
C PHE A 321 -23.70 -4.11 2.70
N THR A 322 -23.34 -5.37 2.94
CA THR A 322 -22.24 -6.05 2.24
C THR A 322 -22.83 -6.95 1.14
N SER A 323 -22.13 -7.14 0.02
CA SER A 323 -22.63 -7.92 -1.11
C SER A 323 -21.84 -9.20 -1.36
N PHE A 324 -22.53 -10.24 -1.83
CA PHE A 324 -21.94 -11.45 -2.39
C PHE A 324 -22.60 -11.77 -3.74
N ASP A 325 -21.83 -11.63 -4.82
CA ASP A 325 -22.27 -12.03 -6.15
C ASP A 325 -22.16 -13.55 -6.32
N MET A 326 -23.18 -14.15 -6.94
CA MET A 326 -23.23 -15.57 -7.29
C MET A 326 -23.19 -15.74 -8.82
N PRO A 327 -22.00 -15.75 -9.45
CA PRO A 327 -21.86 -16.14 -10.85
C PRO A 327 -22.50 -17.50 -11.12
N ILE A 328 -22.99 -17.71 -12.35
CA ILE A 328 -23.80 -18.88 -12.74
C ILE A 328 -23.12 -20.23 -12.46
N ASN A 329 -21.78 -20.26 -12.44
CA ASN A 329 -20.98 -21.45 -12.17
C ASN A 329 -20.74 -21.72 -10.67
N VAL A 330 -21.07 -20.77 -9.79
CA VAL A 330 -20.84 -20.90 -8.34
C VAL A 330 -22.01 -21.64 -7.69
N LYS A 331 -21.69 -22.67 -6.92
CA LYS A 331 -22.71 -23.47 -6.21
C LYS A 331 -23.18 -22.77 -4.94
N THR A 332 -24.42 -23.01 -4.55
CA THR A 332 -25.02 -22.48 -3.30
C THR A 332 -24.17 -22.78 -2.07
N LYS A 333 -23.55 -23.96 -1.99
CA LYS A 333 -22.69 -24.35 -0.87
C LYS A 333 -21.47 -23.43 -0.72
N GLU A 334 -20.81 -23.08 -1.82
CA GLU A 334 -19.66 -22.17 -1.80
C GLU A 334 -20.04 -20.78 -1.28
N ILE A 335 -21.28 -20.34 -1.53
CA ILE A 335 -21.80 -19.08 -1.01
C ILE A 335 -22.11 -19.17 0.48
N VAL A 336 -22.68 -20.30 0.93
CA VAL A 336 -22.87 -20.54 2.36
C VAL A 336 -21.53 -20.54 3.10
N ASP A 337 -20.51 -21.18 2.55
CA ASP A 337 -19.16 -21.20 3.13
C ASP A 337 -18.60 -19.77 3.25
N LYS A 338 -18.70 -18.94 2.19
CA LYS A 338 -18.30 -17.53 2.24
C LYS A 338 -19.07 -16.71 3.27
N VAL A 339 -20.38 -16.95 3.41
CA VAL A 339 -21.19 -16.25 4.41
C VAL A 339 -20.78 -16.68 5.82
N ASN A 340 -20.48 -17.96 6.04
CA ASN A 340 -19.99 -18.44 7.33
C ASN A 340 -18.62 -17.84 7.67
N GLU A 341 -17.68 -17.78 6.72
CA GLU A 341 -16.39 -17.09 6.89
C GLU A 341 -16.59 -15.61 7.28
N TYR A 342 -17.56 -14.94 6.67
CA TYR A 342 -17.92 -13.57 7.05
C TYR A 342 -18.48 -13.50 8.47
N VAL A 343 -19.43 -14.39 8.82
CA VAL A 343 -20.09 -14.44 10.15
C VAL A 343 -19.09 -14.68 11.28
N GLU A 344 -18.05 -15.47 11.05
CA GLU A 344 -16.97 -15.68 12.02
C GLU A 344 -16.21 -14.40 12.34
N GLN A 345 -16.12 -13.47 11.38
CA GLN A 345 -15.34 -12.23 11.47
C GLN A 345 -16.16 -11.02 11.93
N VAL A 346 -17.50 -11.13 12.01
CA VAL A 346 -18.39 -10.05 12.45
C VAL A 346 -19.07 -10.33 13.79
N ASN A 347 -19.52 -9.28 14.47
CA ASN A 347 -20.41 -9.41 15.61
C ASN A 347 -21.86 -9.56 15.15
N THR A 348 -22.46 -10.73 15.36
CA THR A 348 -23.85 -11.05 14.99
C THR A 348 -24.85 -10.98 16.15
N LYS A 349 -24.47 -10.44 17.32
CA LYS A 349 -25.37 -10.36 18.49
C LYS A 349 -26.64 -9.56 18.24
N ALA A 350 -26.58 -8.51 17.43
CA ALA A 350 -27.74 -7.70 17.06
C ALA A 350 -28.59 -8.31 15.93
N GLY A 351 -28.26 -9.54 15.51
CA GLY A 351 -28.85 -10.25 14.39
C GLY A 351 -28.08 -10.08 13.07
N LEU A 352 -28.50 -10.84 12.06
CA LEU A 352 -27.99 -10.83 10.70
C LEU A 352 -29.17 -10.89 9.72
N ILE A 353 -29.19 -10.00 8.73
CA ILE A 353 -30.22 -9.96 7.68
C ILE A 353 -29.60 -10.39 6.35
N LEU A 354 -30.21 -11.34 5.67
CA LEU A 354 -29.84 -11.79 4.33
C LEU A 354 -30.96 -11.47 3.35
N LEU A 355 -30.62 -10.78 2.28
CA LEU A 355 -31.45 -10.57 1.10
C LEU A 355 -30.96 -11.51 0.00
N VAL A 356 -31.79 -12.45 -0.46
CA VAL A 356 -31.41 -13.47 -1.44
C VAL A 356 -32.36 -13.46 -2.64
N ASP A 357 -31.81 -13.37 -3.86
CA ASP A 357 -32.58 -13.27 -5.10
C ASP A 357 -33.39 -14.55 -5.39
N MET A 358 -32.69 -15.68 -5.56
CA MET A 358 -33.28 -16.98 -5.82
C MET A 358 -32.42 -18.07 -5.14
N GLY A 359 -33.04 -18.99 -4.38
CA GLY A 359 -32.32 -20.07 -3.71
C GLY A 359 -33.14 -20.83 -2.68
N SER A 360 -32.62 -21.97 -2.24
CA SER A 360 -33.17 -22.77 -1.14
C SER A 360 -32.90 -22.04 0.19
N LEU A 361 -33.81 -21.14 0.57
CA LEU A 361 -33.73 -20.35 1.81
C LEU A 361 -33.58 -21.25 3.04
N GLU A 362 -34.28 -22.38 3.04
CA GLU A 362 -34.30 -23.33 4.16
C GLU A 362 -32.93 -24.01 4.38
N LYS A 363 -32.23 -24.36 3.30
CA LYS A 363 -30.89 -24.92 3.38
C LYS A 363 -29.87 -23.87 3.82
N MET A 364 -29.94 -22.66 3.28
CA MET A 364 -29.08 -21.56 3.73
C MET A 364 -29.32 -21.23 5.21
N TYR A 365 -30.59 -21.19 5.64
CA TYR A 365 -30.95 -20.88 7.02
C TYR A 365 -30.35 -21.88 7.99
N THR A 366 -30.55 -23.18 7.75
CA THR A 366 -30.07 -24.24 8.64
C THR A 366 -28.55 -24.27 8.73
N GLU A 367 -27.83 -24.07 7.62
CA GLU A 367 -26.36 -24.07 7.60
C GLU A 367 -25.77 -22.81 8.26
N ILE A 368 -26.37 -21.63 8.06
CA ILE A 368 -25.83 -20.34 8.57
C ILE A 368 -26.25 -20.06 10.02
N LYS A 369 -27.48 -20.39 10.42
CA LYS A 369 -28.03 -20.04 11.74
C LYS A 369 -27.16 -20.55 12.89
N SER A 370 -26.52 -21.71 12.71
CA SER A 370 -25.63 -22.31 13.71
C SER A 370 -24.44 -21.41 14.11
N ASN A 371 -23.99 -20.55 13.20
CA ASN A 371 -22.85 -19.64 13.39
C ASN A 371 -23.26 -18.21 13.80
N VAL A 372 -24.57 -17.90 13.77
CA VAL A 372 -25.11 -16.57 14.08
C VAL A 372 -25.57 -16.54 15.54
N HIS A 373 -24.99 -15.65 16.35
CA HIS A 373 -25.35 -15.54 17.77
C HIS A 373 -26.73 -14.91 18.01
N GLY A 374 -27.14 -13.97 17.16
CA GLY A 374 -28.46 -13.32 17.24
C GLY A 374 -29.48 -13.94 16.30
N ASP A 375 -30.54 -13.18 15.99
CA ASP A 375 -31.56 -13.61 15.03
C ASP A 375 -31.05 -13.58 13.59
N LEU A 376 -31.44 -14.59 12.80
CA LEU A 376 -31.15 -14.67 11.37
C LEU A 376 -32.46 -14.42 10.63
N LEU A 377 -32.51 -13.35 9.85
CA LEU A 377 -33.63 -13.06 8.97
C LEU A 377 -33.18 -13.27 7.52
N ILE A 378 -33.87 -14.12 6.78
CA ILE A 378 -33.62 -14.30 5.34
C ILE A 378 -34.89 -13.89 4.59
N LEU A 379 -34.75 -12.95 3.66
CA LEU A 379 -35.82 -12.45 2.81
C LEU A 379 -35.50 -12.79 1.35
N ASN A 380 -36.52 -13.22 0.61
CA ASN A 380 -36.42 -13.51 -0.82
C ASN A 380 -36.88 -12.33 -1.69
N ASN A 381 -36.71 -12.47 -3.01
CA ASN A 381 -37.19 -11.53 -4.01
C ASN A 381 -36.61 -10.12 -3.80
N VAL A 382 -35.28 -10.06 -3.79
CA VAL A 382 -34.53 -8.82 -3.59
C VAL A 382 -34.92 -7.81 -4.66
N SER A 383 -35.41 -6.65 -4.22
CA SER A 383 -35.68 -5.50 -5.08
C SER A 383 -35.01 -4.26 -4.51
N THR A 384 -34.74 -3.27 -5.35
CA THR A 384 -34.18 -1.99 -4.92
C THR A 384 -35.03 -1.32 -3.84
N THR A 385 -36.36 -1.40 -3.96
CA THR A 385 -37.30 -0.85 -2.98
C THR A 385 -37.13 -1.53 -1.61
N LEU A 386 -37.09 -2.86 -1.57
CA LEU A 386 -36.91 -3.62 -0.33
C LEU A 386 -35.56 -3.29 0.32
N ALA A 387 -34.48 -3.28 -0.47
CA ALA A 387 -33.14 -2.95 0.02
C ALA A 387 -33.09 -1.55 0.64
N LEU A 388 -33.67 -0.55 -0.04
CA LEU A 388 -33.71 0.83 0.46
C LEU A 388 -34.56 0.97 1.74
N GLN A 389 -35.74 0.35 1.78
CA GLN A 389 -36.59 0.38 2.98
C GLN A 389 -35.87 -0.24 4.18
N LEU A 390 -35.23 -1.39 3.98
CA LEU A 390 -34.47 -2.05 5.04
C LEU A 390 -33.30 -1.19 5.51
N ALA A 391 -32.48 -0.66 4.60
CA ALA A 391 -31.35 0.14 5.04
C ALA A 391 -31.76 1.47 5.68
N LEU A 392 -32.90 2.07 5.31
CA LEU A 392 -33.48 3.20 6.04
C LEU A 392 -33.89 2.81 7.47
N HIS A 393 -34.44 1.61 7.66
CA HIS A 393 -34.74 1.10 9.00
C HIS A 393 -33.46 0.80 9.80
N LEU A 394 -32.41 0.31 9.14
CA LEU A 394 -31.12 0.04 9.79
C LEU A 394 -30.41 1.32 10.22
N SER A 395 -30.51 2.40 9.43
CA SER A 395 -29.84 3.68 9.73
C SER A 395 -30.60 4.53 10.76
N LYS A 396 -31.94 4.42 10.83
CA LYS A 396 -32.79 5.22 11.73
C LYS A 396 -32.85 4.75 13.18
N ILE A 397 -32.25 3.62 13.54
CA ILE A 397 -32.33 3.09 14.91
C ILE A 397 -31.62 3.98 15.97
N ASN A 398 -30.90 5.01 15.54
CA ASN A 398 -30.17 5.94 16.43
C ASN A 398 -30.69 7.40 16.43
N GLN A 399 -31.94 7.67 16.02
CA GLN A 399 -32.58 9.00 16.21
C GLN A 399 -33.73 8.96 17.20
#